data_AF-A0A1B0DD81-F1
#
_entry.id   AF-A0A1B0DD81-F1
#
_cell.length_a   1.000
_cell.length_b   1.000
_cell.length_c   1.000
_cell.angle_alpha   90.00
_cell.angle_beta   90.00
_cell.angle_gamma   90.00
#
_symmetry.space_group_name_H-M   'P 1'
#
loop_
_entity.id
_entity.type
_entity.pdbx_description
1 polymer ?
#
loop_
_entity_poly.entity_id
_entity_poly.type
_entity_poly.pdbx_seq_one_letter_code
_entity_poly.pdbx_strand_id
1 'polypeptide(L)'
;MCRAWKYVVFLWSLIVLARADAPRYHKETIRKLQEEQLHKVGIYFYSPYLKNETRIHPEDPLPIGFNNSLPLKVVIHGWMGNKNHITIDPVKNAYLALSCCNVITVNWEDGARQNYDVSRYMVDIVGRRNIHVLGHSLGAHIAGNIGKYFNGTISRITALDPAGPLFRMNSTDACNRTDAAFVDVIHTDVGVLGEKNRRGHVDFYPNRGFPPQPGCYLLDILTF
;
A
#
# COMPACT_ATOMS: atom_id res chain seq x y z
N MET A 1 -9.50 37.90 7.91
CA MET A 1 -10.62 36.99 8.28
C MET A 1 -10.73 35.90 7.22
N CYS A 2 -10.42 34.67 7.61
CA CYS A 2 -10.27 33.48 6.76
C CYS A 2 -11.61 33.02 6.16
N ARG A 3 -11.66 32.80 4.84
CA ARG A 3 -12.72 32.01 4.17
C ARG A 3 -12.08 31.12 3.10
N ALA A 4 -11.60 29.96 3.52
CA ALA A 4 -11.14 28.89 2.62
C ALA A 4 -11.44 27.51 3.23
N TRP A 5 -12.69 27.26 3.60
CA TRP A 5 -13.20 25.93 3.98
C TRP A 5 -14.59 25.76 3.40
N LYS A 6 -14.68 25.44 2.09
CA LYS A 6 -15.92 24.94 1.46
C LYS A 6 -15.73 23.91 0.33
N TYR A 7 -14.51 23.40 0.08
CA TYR A 7 -14.28 22.41 -0.99
C TYR A 7 -13.51 21.18 -0.50
N VAL A 8 -14.07 20.42 0.45
CA VAL A 8 -13.58 19.05 0.75
C VAL A 8 -14.70 18.01 0.85
N VAL A 9 -15.99 18.39 0.76
CA VAL A 9 -17.11 17.41 0.91
C VAL A 9 -17.91 17.17 -0.38
N PHE A 10 -17.54 17.76 -1.52
CA PHE A 10 -18.30 17.58 -2.78
C PHE A 10 -17.64 16.70 -3.85
N LEU A 11 -16.46 16.11 -3.57
CA LEU A 11 -15.78 15.22 -4.54
C LEU A 11 -16.06 13.72 -4.36
N TRP A 12 -16.67 13.31 -3.24
CA TRP A 12 -16.92 11.89 -2.97
C TRP A 12 -18.11 11.33 -3.76
N SER A 13 -19.06 12.18 -4.17
CA SER A 13 -20.23 11.77 -4.95
C SER A 13 -19.98 11.65 -6.46
N LEU A 14 -18.87 12.18 -6.97
CA LEU A 14 -18.52 12.14 -8.42
C LEU A 14 -17.60 10.97 -8.79
N ILE A 15 -16.88 10.39 -7.81
CA ILE A 15 -16.03 9.21 -8.04
C ILE A 15 -16.87 7.94 -8.23
N VAL A 16 -18.05 7.87 -7.61
CA VAL A 16 -19.00 6.75 -7.78
C VAL A 16 -19.67 6.77 -9.17
N LEU A 17 -19.80 7.94 -9.80
CA LEU A 17 -20.42 8.08 -11.12
C LEU A 17 -19.49 7.82 -12.32
N ALA A 18 -18.16 7.76 -12.12
CA ALA A 18 -17.21 7.47 -13.19
C ALA A 18 -16.97 5.96 -13.42
N ARG A 19 -17.72 5.08 -12.74
CA ARG A 19 -17.70 3.62 -12.98
C ARG A 19 -18.52 3.17 -14.20
N ALA A 20 -19.23 4.09 -14.86
CA ALA A 20 -20.03 3.78 -16.04
C ALA A 20 -19.21 3.88 -17.35
N ASP A 21 -19.02 2.72 -17.98
CA ASP A 21 -18.84 2.50 -19.42
C ASP A 21 -17.61 3.09 -20.14
N ALA A 22 -16.44 2.50 -19.89
CA ALA A 22 -15.37 2.49 -20.90
C ALA A 22 -15.56 1.29 -21.88
N PRO A 23 -15.53 1.51 -23.21
CA PRO A 23 -15.69 0.44 -24.22
C PRO A 23 -14.71 -0.71 -24.03
N ARG A 24 -15.16 -1.94 -24.32
CA ARG A 24 -14.41 -3.20 -24.09
C ARG A 24 -13.00 -3.20 -24.73
N TYR A 25 -12.83 -2.56 -25.89
CA TYR A 25 -11.55 -2.39 -26.60
C TYR A 25 -10.53 -1.52 -25.84
N HIS A 26 -11.00 -0.56 -25.04
CA HIS A 26 -10.15 0.32 -24.26
C HIS A 26 -9.56 -0.41 -23.05
N LYS A 27 -10.29 -1.39 -22.47
CA LYS A 27 -9.88 -2.12 -21.26
C LYS A 27 -8.63 -2.98 -21.46
N GLU A 28 -8.46 -3.62 -22.62
CA GLU A 28 -7.37 -4.57 -22.86
C GLU A 28 -6.04 -3.85 -23.15
N THR A 29 -6.10 -2.77 -23.93
CA THR A 29 -4.98 -1.85 -24.18
C THR A 29 -4.56 -1.15 -22.89
N ILE A 30 -5.53 -0.68 -22.11
CA ILE A 30 -5.28 -0.11 -20.78
C ILE A 30 -4.66 -1.15 -19.83
N ARG A 31 -5.06 -2.42 -19.89
CA ARG A 31 -4.48 -3.47 -19.03
C ARG A 31 -3.00 -3.73 -19.35
N LYS A 32 -2.63 -3.74 -20.64
CA LYS A 32 -1.22 -3.85 -21.04
C LYS A 32 -0.42 -2.60 -20.63
N LEU A 33 -0.98 -1.41 -20.86
CA LEU A 33 -0.37 -0.15 -20.41
C LEU A 33 -0.23 -0.10 -18.87
N GLN A 34 -1.18 -0.64 -18.12
CA GLN A 34 -1.09 -0.79 -16.67
C GLN A 34 0.16 -1.60 -16.31
N GLU A 35 0.28 -2.83 -16.79
CA GLU A 35 1.40 -3.71 -16.44
C GLU A 35 2.76 -3.10 -16.79
N GLU A 36 2.89 -2.47 -17.96
CA GLU A 36 4.15 -1.85 -18.41
C GLU A 36 4.52 -0.55 -17.68
N GLN A 37 3.55 0.33 -17.41
CA GLN A 37 3.84 1.66 -16.85
C GLN A 37 3.92 1.66 -15.32
N LEU A 38 3.32 0.68 -14.65
CA LEU A 38 3.26 0.67 -13.18
C LEU A 38 4.60 0.32 -12.51
N HIS A 39 5.45 -0.51 -13.13
CA HIS A 39 6.81 -0.75 -12.64
C HIS A 39 7.71 0.50 -12.72
N LYS A 40 7.29 1.50 -13.49
CA LYS A 40 8.03 2.75 -13.67
C LYS A 40 7.61 3.84 -12.68
N VAL A 41 6.49 3.63 -11.97
CA VAL A 41 6.13 4.50 -10.85
C VAL A 41 7.24 4.39 -9.80
N GLY A 42 7.84 5.52 -9.48
CA GLY A 42 8.93 5.60 -8.52
C GLY A 42 8.53 6.41 -7.31
N ILE A 43 8.87 5.93 -6.12
CA ILE A 43 8.76 6.69 -4.88
C ILE A 43 10.15 7.20 -4.52
N TYR A 44 10.28 8.49 -4.21
CA TYR A 44 11.56 9.14 -3.96
C TYR A 44 11.51 9.81 -2.59
N PHE A 45 12.42 9.42 -1.71
CA PHE A 45 12.63 10.02 -0.41
C PHE A 45 13.59 11.21 -0.48
N TYR A 46 13.23 12.26 0.24
CA TYR A 46 14.03 13.47 0.38
C TYR A 46 14.30 13.73 1.86
N SER A 47 15.53 14.14 2.13
CA SER A 47 15.97 14.55 3.47
C SER A 47 16.81 15.81 3.35
N PRO A 48 16.69 16.77 4.27
CA PRO A 48 17.56 17.95 4.29
C PRO A 48 19.04 17.60 4.50
N TYR A 49 19.33 16.39 4.98
CA TYR A 49 20.69 15.90 5.23
C TYR A 49 21.29 15.16 4.02
N LEU A 50 20.49 14.85 3.00
CA LEU A 50 20.94 14.16 1.80
C LEU A 50 21.13 15.17 0.66
N LYS A 51 22.25 15.02 -0.07
CA LYS A 51 22.54 15.86 -1.24
C LYS A 51 21.60 15.57 -2.42
N ASN A 52 21.18 14.30 -2.55
CA ASN A 52 20.33 13.80 -3.62
C ASN A 52 19.16 13.01 -3.02
N GLU A 53 18.07 12.90 -3.78
CA GLU A 53 16.97 12.01 -3.43
C GLU A 53 17.38 10.54 -3.45
N THR A 54 16.67 9.72 -2.67
CA THR A 54 16.82 8.25 -2.68
C THR A 54 15.55 7.64 -3.25
N ARG A 55 15.64 6.87 -4.33
CA ARG A 55 14.50 6.05 -4.77
C ARG A 55 14.29 4.93 -3.76
N ILE A 56 13.05 4.76 -3.30
CA ILE A 56 12.68 3.75 -2.30
C ILE A 56 11.74 2.71 -2.91
N HIS A 57 11.99 1.45 -2.57
CA HIS A 57 11.13 0.32 -2.85
C HIS A 57 10.50 -0.21 -1.54
N PRO A 58 9.29 -0.80 -1.58
CA PRO A 58 8.63 -1.32 -0.37
C PRO A 58 9.46 -2.37 0.40
N GLU A 59 10.27 -3.13 -0.33
CA GLU A 59 11.18 -4.14 0.19
C GLU A 59 12.51 -3.58 0.73
N ASP A 60 12.82 -2.30 0.48
CA ASP A 60 14.07 -1.69 0.95
C ASP A 60 14.01 -1.41 2.46
N PRO A 61 15.15 -1.46 3.17
CA PRO A 61 15.24 -0.87 4.50
C PRO A 61 14.89 0.62 4.44
N LEU A 62 14.42 1.17 5.57
CA LEU A 62 14.11 2.60 5.66
C LEU A 62 15.31 3.44 5.19
N PRO A 63 15.07 4.48 4.38
CA PRO A 63 16.16 5.24 3.77
C PRO A 63 16.97 5.98 4.84
N ILE A 64 18.26 6.16 4.59
CA ILE A 64 19.16 6.87 5.50
C ILE A 64 18.61 8.28 5.74
N GLY A 65 18.45 8.65 7.01
CA GLY A 65 17.89 9.94 7.42
C GLY A 65 16.36 9.95 7.56
N PHE A 66 15.67 8.83 7.35
CA PHE A 66 14.27 8.68 7.75
C PHE A 66 14.14 8.69 9.27
N ASN A 67 13.18 9.45 9.80
CA ASN A 67 12.93 9.55 11.22
C ASN A 67 11.53 9.04 11.58
N ASN A 68 11.46 7.91 12.28
CA ASN A 68 10.20 7.26 12.66
C ASN A 68 9.33 8.10 13.62
N SER A 69 9.90 9.08 14.30
CA SER A 69 9.15 9.98 15.19
C SER A 69 8.51 11.16 14.45
N LEU A 70 8.83 11.36 13.16
CA LEU A 70 8.30 12.45 12.35
C LEU A 70 7.17 11.98 11.43
N PRO A 71 6.15 12.83 11.19
CA PRO A 71 5.10 12.51 10.23
C PRO A 71 5.64 12.39 8.81
N LEU A 72 5.01 11.54 7.98
CA LEU A 72 5.31 11.42 6.55
C LEU A 72 4.43 12.37 5.72
N LYS A 73 5.03 13.06 4.75
CA LYS A 73 4.35 13.85 3.73
C LYS A 73 4.61 13.26 2.36
N VAL A 74 3.53 13.05 1.61
CA VAL A 74 3.56 12.50 0.25
C VAL A 74 3.15 13.59 -0.73
N VAL A 75 4.00 13.90 -1.69
CA VAL A 75 3.75 14.93 -2.70
C VAL A 75 3.69 14.29 -4.08
N ILE A 76 2.62 14.53 -4.83
CA ILE A 76 2.33 13.80 -6.09
C ILE A 76 2.04 14.81 -7.19
N HIS A 77 2.72 14.68 -8.33
CA HIS A 77 2.51 15.55 -9.49
C HIS A 77 1.24 15.21 -10.28
N GLY A 78 0.79 16.17 -11.10
CA GLY A 78 -0.39 16.01 -11.96
C GLY A 78 -0.07 15.56 -13.39
N TRP A 79 -1.07 15.70 -14.26
CA TRP A 79 -0.98 15.42 -15.71
C TRP A 79 0.13 16.23 -16.37
N MET A 80 0.84 15.61 -17.32
CA MET A 80 2.05 16.14 -17.99
C MET A 80 3.23 16.49 -17.08
N GLY A 81 3.15 16.16 -15.78
CA GLY A 81 4.19 16.45 -14.80
C GLY A 81 5.15 15.29 -14.53
N ASN A 82 6.11 15.56 -13.64
CA ASN A 82 6.99 14.58 -13.02
C ASN A 82 7.36 15.03 -11.59
N LYS A 83 8.21 14.27 -10.90
CA LYS A 83 8.62 14.56 -9.51
C LYS A 83 9.35 15.90 -9.32
N ASN A 84 9.94 16.46 -10.37
CA ASN A 84 10.65 17.74 -10.39
C ASN A 84 9.81 18.83 -11.08
N HIS A 85 8.49 18.63 -11.18
CA HIS A 85 7.61 19.60 -11.82
C HIS A 85 7.53 20.88 -10.99
N ILE A 86 7.36 22.03 -11.66
CA ILE A 86 7.33 23.36 -11.04
C ILE A 86 6.26 23.51 -9.94
N THR A 87 5.23 22.66 -9.96
CA THR A 87 4.17 22.63 -8.94
C THR A 87 4.52 21.80 -7.71
N ILE A 88 5.55 20.97 -7.78
CA ILE A 88 5.97 20.02 -6.73
C ILE A 88 7.14 20.57 -5.94
N ASP A 89 8.13 21.13 -6.63
CA ASP A 89 9.36 21.60 -5.99
C ASP A 89 9.11 22.64 -4.89
N PRO A 90 8.25 23.67 -5.06
CA PRO A 90 7.99 24.63 -3.99
C PRO A 90 7.37 23.98 -2.73
N VAL A 91 6.44 23.04 -2.91
CA VAL A 91 5.76 22.35 -1.80
C VAL A 91 6.73 21.44 -1.07
N LYS A 92 7.47 20.61 -1.83
CA LYS A 92 8.51 19.72 -1.31
C LYS A 92 9.57 20.50 -0.54
N ASN A 93 10.12 21.57 -1.15
CA ASN A 93 11.19 22.37 -0.55
C ASN A 93 10.72 23.11 0.71
N ALA A 94 9.46 23.56 0.76
CA ALA A 94 8.91 24.17 1.97
C ALA A 94 8.88 23.18 3.15
N TYR A 95 8.47 21.93 2.94
CA TYR A 95 8.50 20.91 3.98
C TYR A 95 9.92 20.50 4.39
N LEU A 96 10.84 20.40 3.43
CA LEU A 96 12.25 20.12 3.70
C LEU A 96 12.90 21.23 4.53
N ALA A 97 12.61 22.50 4.21
CA ALA A 97 13.14 23.64 4.96
C ALA A 97 12.68 23.66 6.43
N LEU A 98 11.46 23.18 6.71
CA LEU A 98 10.94 23.07 8.08
C LEU A 98 11.54 21.92 8.88
N SER A 99 12.10 20.90 8.21
CA SER A 99 12.66 19.68 8.84
C SER A 99 11.71 19.00 9.85
N CYS A 100 10.40 19.17 9.67
CA CYS A 100 9.37 18.72 10.61
C CYS A 100 8.70 17.40 10.21
N CYS A 101 9.12 16.81 9.09
CA CYS A 101 8.50 15.63 8.51
C CYS A 101 9.45 14.89 7.58
N ASN A 102 9.18 13.61 7.36
CA ASN A 102 9.73 12.84 6.26
C ASN A 102 9.00 13.25 4.97
N VAL A 103 9.72 13.50 3.88
CA VAL A 103 9.11 13.91 2.60
C VAL A 103 9.39 12.87 1.53
N ILE A 104 8.33 12.37 0.89
CA ILE A 104 8.44 11.53 -0.31
C ILE A 104 7.68 12.16 -1.48
N THR A 105 8.18 11.96 -2.70
CA THR A 105 7.43 12.24 -3.93
C THR A 105 7.08 10.95 -4.65
N VAL A 106 5.95 10.96 -5.35
CA VAL A 106 5.56 9.86 -6.26
C VAL A 106 5.71 10.35 -7.69
N ASN A 107 6.63 9.74 -8.44
CA ASN A 107 6.81 9.96 -9.87
C ASN A 107 6.01 8.92 -10.66
N TRP A 108 4.95 9.36 -11.33
CA TRP A 108 4.16 8.54 -12.26
C TRP A 108 4.16 9.16 -13.68
N GLU A 109 5.25 9.86 -14.01
CA GLU A 109 5.50 10.62 -15.24
C GLU A 109 5.05 9.90 -16.52
N ASP A 110 5.36 8.60 -16.64
CA ASP A 110 4.98 7.82 -17.82
C ASP A 110 3.47 7.68 -17.98
N GLY A 111 2.75 7.48 -16.88
CA GLY A 111 1.28 7.47 -16.87
C GLY A 111 0.69 8.87 -17.03
N ALA A 112 1.35 9.89 -16.47
CA ALA A 112 0.89 11.28 -16.51
C ALA A 112 1.08 11.95 -17.88
N ARG A 113 1.99 11.46 -18.72
CA ARG A 113 2.24 11.98 -20.06
C ARG A 113 1.41 11.32 -21.17
N GLN A 114 0.54 10.38 -20.81
CA GLN A 114 -0.41 9.81 -21.75
C GLN A 114 -1.51 10.83 -22.09
N ASN A 115 -2.35 10.48 -23.07
CA ASN A 115 -3.61 11.19 -23.30
C ASN A 115 -4.42 11.26 -22.00
N TYR A 116 -5.23 12.31 -21.86
CA TYR A 116 -5.85 12.64 -20.58
C TYR A 116 -6.82 11.55 -20.08
N ASP A 117 -7.53 10.89 -20.99
CA ASP A 117 -8.39 9.74 -20.72
C ASP A 117 -7.61 8.56 -20.10
N VAL A 118 -6.48 8.19 -20.71
CA VAL A 118 -5.58 7.14 -20.20
C VAL A 118 -4.97 7.56 -18.87
N SER A 119 -4.48 8.79 -18.76
CA SER A 119 -3.89 9.34 -17.54
C SER A 119 -4.90 9.35 -16.39
N ARG A 120 -6.15 9.74 -16.66
CA ARG A 120 -7.25 9.73 -15.68
C ARG A 120 -7.54 8.32 -15.19
N TYR A 121 -7.52 7.33 -16.08
CA TYR A 121 -7.70 5.93 -15.69
C TYR A 121 -6.58 5.48 -14.75
N MET A 122 -5.33 5.90 -15.01
CA MET A 122 -4.15 5.56 -14.21
C MET A 122 -4.18 6.09 -12.77
N VAL A 123 -4.94 7.15 -12.47
CA VAL A 123 -5.01 7.77 -11.12
C VAL A 123 -5.40 6.75 -10.04
N ASP A 124 -6.45 5.96 -10.29
CA ASP A 124 -6.94 4.96 -9.34
C ASP A 124 -5.87 3.88 -9.08
N ILE A 125 -5.12 3.53 -10.12
CA ILE A 125 -4.17 2.42 -10.07
C ILE A 125 -2.87 2.84 -9.38
N VAL A 126 -2.37 4.06 -9.67
CA VAL A 126 -1.23 4.65 -8.96
C VAL A 126 -1.55 4.82 -7.47
N GLY A 127 -2.78 5.19 -7.12
CA GLY A 127 -3.21 5.31 -5.73
C GLY A 127 -3.31 3.96 -5.01
N ARG A 128 -3.92 2.96 -5.65
CA ARG A 128 -4.17 1.64 -5.04
C ARG A 128 -2.95 0.73 -4.98
N ARG A 129 -2.02 0.82 -5.95
CA ARG A 129 -0.87 -0.08 -5.99
C ARG A 129 0.21 0.16 -4.93
N ASN A 130 0.17 1.31 -4.26
CA ASN A 130 1.17 1.68 -3.25
C ASN A 130 0.75 1.36 -1.81
N ILE A 131 -0.35 0.62 -1.60
CA ILE A 131 -0.85 0.30 -0.26
C ILE A 131 -0.54 -1.16 0.05
N HIS A 132 0.48 -1.38 0.88
CA HIS A 132 0.77 -2.68 1.47
C HIS A 132 0.35 -2.66 2.93
N VAL A 133 -0.63 -3.49 3.28
CA VAL A 133 -1.12 -3.61 4.66
C VAL A 133 -0.53 -4.85 5.30
N LEU A 134 0.11 -4.69 6.46
CA LEU A 134 0.63 -5.79 7.25
C LEU A 134 -0.21 -5.95 8.51
N GLY A 135 -0.50 -7.18 8.88
CA GLY A 135 -1.26 -7.48 10.10
C GLY A 135 -0.75 -8.75 10.75
N HIS A 136 -0.53 -8.71 12.06
CA HIS A 136 -0.09 -9.85 12.86
C HIS A 136 -1.23 -10.38 13.76
N SER A 137 -1.37 -11.70 13.90
CA SER A 137 -2.39 -12.32 14.77
C SER A 137 -3.80 -11.84 14.40
N LEU A 138 -4.60 -11.28 15.32
CA LEU A 138 -5.90 -10.65 14.99
C LEU A 138 -5.77 -9.52 13.97
N GLY A 139 -4.64 -8.81 13.97
CA GLY A 139 -4.31 -7.77 13.02
C GLY A 139 -4.26 -8.27 11.57
N ALA A 140 -3.92 -9.54 11.32
CA ALA A 140 -3.99 -10.12 9.97
C ALA A 140 -5.41 -10.10 9.42
N HIS A 141 -6.40 -10.43 10.24
CA HIS A 141 -7.80 -10.37 9.85
C HIS A 141 -8.29 -8.93 9.71
N ILE A 142 -7.83 -8.01 10.55
CA ILE A 142 -8.08 -6.57 10.36
C ILE A 142 -7.55 -6.11 9.00
N ALA A 143 -6.31 -6.48 8.63
CA ALA A 143 -5.73 -6.17 7.33
C ALA A 143 -6.58 -6.72 6.18
N GLY A 144 -7.06 -7.96 6.30
CA GLY A 144 -8.03 -8.56 5.39
C GLY A 144 -9.33 -7.77 5.28
N ASN A 145 -9.90 -7.31 6.40
CA ASN A 145 -11.13 -6.51 6.41
C ASN A 145 -10.93 -5.12 5.80
N ILE A 146 -9.76 -4.50 5.96
CA ILE A 146 -9.39 -3.28 5.22
C ILE A 146 -9.43 -3.58 3.72
N GLY A 147 -8.83 -4.69 3.30
CA GLY A 147 -8.92 -5.19 1.93
C GLY A 147 -10.35 -5.34 1.40
N LYS A 148 -11.23 -5.98 2.18
CA LYS A 148 -12.65 -6.14 1.85
C LYS A 148 -13.38 -4.81 1.75
N TYR A 149 -13.11 -3.88 2.65
CA TYR A 149 -13.68 -2.52 2.60
C TYR A 149 -13.33 -1.80 1.30
N PHE A 150 -12.12 -2.05 0.77
CA PHE A 150 -11.68 -1.57 -0.54
C PHE A 150 -11.99 -2.54 -1.69
N ASN A 151 -12.92 -3.49 -1.53
CA ASN A 151 -13.31 -4.49 -2.53
C ASN A 151 -12.11 -5.26 -3.14
N GLY A 152 -11.10 -5.59 -2.33
CA GLY A 152 -9.92 -6.33 -2.78
C GLY A 152 -8.93 -5.51 -3.62
N THR A 153 -9.10 -4.18 -3.69
CA THR A 153 -8.33 -3.33 -4.61
C THR A 153 -7.00 -2.84 -4.05
N ILE A 154 -6.66 -3.20 -2.81
CA ILE A 154 -5.34 -2.96 -2.20
C ILE A 154 -4.27 -3.76 -2.97
N SER A 155 -3.04 -3.24 -3.12
CA SER A 155 -2.00 -4.02 -3.83
C SER A 155 -1.59 -5.26 -3.09
N ARG A 156 -1.24 -5.13 -1.80
CA ARG A 156 -0.68 -6.23 -1.05
C ARG A 156 -1.19 -6.27 0.38
N ILE A 157 -1.46 -7.46 0.86
CA ILE A 157 -1.62 -7.75 2.28
C ILE A 157 -0.59 -8.80 2.68
N THR A 158 0.19 -8.55 3.72
CA THR A 158 0.97 -9.59 4.38
C THR A 158 0.35 -9.92 5.72
N ALA A 159 -0.10 -11.16 5.87
CA ALA A 159 -0.70 -11.67 7.08
C ALA A 159 0.33 -12.49 7.86
N LEU A 160 0.79 -11.95 8.98
CA LEU A 160 1.80 -12.56 9.83
C LEU A 160 1.10 -13.37 10.91
N ASP A 161 1.21 -14.69 10.82
CA ASP A 161 0.66 -15.68 11.75
C ASP A 161 -0.81 -15.39 12.15
N PRO A 162 -1.76 -15.49 11.19
CA PRO A 162 -3.15 -15.11 11.44
C PRO A 162 -3.74 -15.89 12.62
N ALA A 163 -4.52 -15.23 13.47
CA ALA A 163 -5.07 -15.86 14.67
C ALA A 163 -6.03 -17.02 14.33
N GLY A 164 -5.83 -18.17 14.94
CA GLY A 164 -6.66 -19.37 14.79
C GLY A 164 -7.98 -19.36 15.56
N PRO A 165 -8.03 -18.96 16.84
CA PRO A 165 -9.25 -19.05 17.63
C PRO A 165 -10.43 -18.33 16.98
N LEU A 166 -11.56 -19.05 16.84
CA LEU A 166 -12.83 -18.57 16.28
C LEU A 166 -12.83 -18.23 14.77
N PHE A 167 -11.68 -18.23 14.10
CA PHE A 167 -11.61 -18.09 12.64
C PHE A 167 -11.69 -19.49 11.99
N ARG A 168 -12.82 -19.75 11.32
CA ARG A 168 -13.06 -20.97 10.55
C ARG A 168 -12.73 -20.73 9.09
N MET A 169 -12.58 -21.80 8.31
CA MET A 169 -12.27 -21.70 6.88
C MET A 169 -13.26 -20.80 6.10
N ASN A 170 -14.53 -20.76 6.51
CA ASN A 170 -15.59 -19.95 5.89
C ASN A 170 -15.90 -18.63 6.65
N SER A 171 -15.10 -18.25 7.65
CA SER A 171 -15.25 -16.97 8.34
C SER A 171 -15.08 -15.83 7.34
N THR A 172 -16.14 -15.01 7.19
CA THR A 172 -16.19 -13.87 6.27
C THR A 172 -15.37 -12.68 6.76
N ASP A 173 -15.09 -12.64 8.06
CA ASP A 173 -14.28 -11.66 8.76
C ASP A 173 -12.80 -12.07 8.88
N ALA A 174 -12.44 -13.28 8.46
CA ALA A 174 -11.04 -13.70 8.34
C ALA A 174 -10.37 -13.08 7.11
N CYS A 175 -9.04 -12.98 7.10
CA CYS A 175 -8.30 -12.60 5.90
C CYS A 175 -8.52 -13.62 4.78
N ASN A 176 -8.36 -13.21 3.54
CA ASN A 176 -8.59 -14.06 2.38
C ASN A 176 -7.73 -13.57 1.21
N ARG A 177 -7.41 -14.48 0.29
CA ARG A 177 -6.66 -14.17 -0.92
C ARG A 177 -7.32 -13.09 -1.76
N THR A 178 -8.64 -12.94 -1.69
CA THR A 178 -9.40 -11.92 -2.43
C THR A 178 -9.32 -10.51 -1.83
N ASP A 179 -8.72 -10.35 -0.65
CA ASP A 179 -8.72 -9.09 0.08
C ASP A 179 -7.70 -8.07 -0.49
N ALA A 180 -6.78 -8.50 -1.35
CA ALA A 180 -5.88 -7.64 -2.10
C ALA A 180 -5.49 -8.28 -3.43
N ALA A 181 -4.86 -7.51 -4.31
CA ALA A 181 -4.31 -8.01 -5.56
C ALA A 181 -3.24 -9.10 -5.33
N PHE A 182 -2.51 -9.02 -4.22
CA PHE A 182 -1.64 -10.08 -3.74
C PHE A 182 -1.75 -10.23 -2.22
N VAL A 183 -1.76 -11.46 -1.73
CA VAL A 183 -1.85 -11.75 -0.29
C VAL A 183 -0.83 -12.83 0.01
N ASP A 184 0.14 -12.52 0.86
CA ASP A 184 1.11 -13.48 1.35
C ASP A 184 0.94 -13.70 2.85
N VAL A 185 1.02 -14.94 3.27
CA VAL A 185 0.77 -15.34 4.66
C VAL A 185 2.00 -16.06 5.18
N ILE A 186 2.42 -15.76 6.40
CA ILE A 186 3.51 -16.46 7.07
C ILE A 186 2.94 -17.14 8.30
N HIS A 187 3.07 -18.46 8.40
CA HIS A 187 2.56 -19.28 9.48
C HIS A 187 3.72 -19.73 10.37
N THR A 188 3.68 -19.39 11.66
CA THR A 188 4.77 -19.69 12.61
C THR A 188 4.31 -20.43 13.86
N ASP A 189 3.04 -20.30 14.23
CA ASP A 189 2.47 -20.88 15.46
C ASP A 189 1.20 -21.72 15.19
N VAL A 190 1.21 -22.49 14.09
CA VAL A 190 0.03 -23.26 13.67
C VAL A 190 -0.38 -24.26 14.74
N GLY A 191 -1.65 -24.21 15.13
CA GLY A 191 -2.25 -25.18 16.05
C GLY A 191 -2.11 -24.82 17.54
N VAL A 192 -1.44 -23.71 17.87
CA VAL A 192 -1.47 -23.10 19.20
C VAL A 192 -2.28 -21.81 19.13
N LEU A 193 -1.71 -20.69 18.65
CA LEU A 193 -2.43 -19.44 18.42
C LEU A 193 -2.65 -19.13 16.94
N GLY A 194 -1.79 -19.63 16.05
CA GLY A 194 -1.87 -19.46 14.61
C GLY A 194 -2.88 -20.38 13.93
N GLU A 195 -3.57 -19.87 12.92
CA GLU A 195 -4.54 -20.62 12.12
C GLU A 195 -3.85 -21.55 11.12
N LYS A 196 -4.36 -22.79 10.95
CA LYS A 196 -3.84 -23.74 9.93
C LYS A 196 -4.34 -23.48 8.50
N ASN A 197 -5.36 -22.65 8.33
CA ASN A 197 -6.05 -22.49 7.06
C ASN A 197 -5.19 -21.65 6.11
N ARG A 198 -5.17 -22.04 4.83
CA ARG A 198 -4.51 -21.26 3.78
C ARG A 198 -5.34 -20.04 3.45
N ARG A 199 -4.75 -18.86 3.59
CA ARG A 199 -5.46 -17.58 3.49
C ARG A 199 -4.88 -16.70 2.36
N GLY A 200 -3.71 -17.05 1.82
CA GLY A 200 -3.00 -16.25 0.85
C GLY A 200 -3.18 -16.69 -0.60
N HIS A 201 -2.60 -15.87 -1.49
CA HIS A 201 -2.11 -16.34 -2.77
C HIS A 201 -0.90 -17.26 -2.59
N VAL A 202 -0.06 -16.95 -1.60
CA VAL A 202 1.07 -17.76 -1.16
C VAL A 202 1.06 -17.84 0.36
N ASP A 203 1.26 -19.04 0.90
CA ASP A 203 1.36 -19.30 2.33
C ASP A 203 2.74 -19.92 2.62
N PHE A 204 3.55 -19.25 3.42
CA PHE A 204 4.86 -19.67 3.87
C PHE A 204 4.77 -20.33 5.23
N TYR A 205 5.50 -21.42 5.41
CA TYR A 205 5.57 -22.18 6.66
C TYR A 205 7.03 -22.35 7.09
N PRO A 206 7.69 -21.27 7.59
CA PRO A 206 9.03 -21.37 8.13
C PRO A 206 9.12 -22.48 9.18
N ASN A 207 10.13 -23.35 9.06
CA ASN A 207 10.31 -24.48 9.97
C ASN A 207 9.06 -25.37 10.10
N ARG A 208 8.32 -25.56 8.99
CA ARG A 208 7.03 -26.28 8.92
C ARG A 208 5.84 -25.55 9.55
N GLY A 209 6.05 -24.33 10.06
CA GLY A 209 5.02 -23.44 10.59
C GLY A 209 4.45 -23.83 11.96
N PHE A 210 4.98 -24.87 12.58
CA PHE A 210 4.59 -25.30 13.93
C PHE A 210 5.55 -24.72 14.97
N PRO A 211 5.06 -24.43 16.19
CA PRO A 211 5.92 -24.12 17.31
C PRO A 211 6.60 -25.40 17.85
N PRO A 212 7.71 -25.25 18.61
CA PRO A 212 8.48 -24.02 18.76
C PRO A 212 9.26 -23.69 17.48
N GLN A 213 9.28 -22.41 17.11
CA GLN A 213 10.23 -21.92 16.12
C GLN A 213 11.65 -21.92 16.72
N PRO A 214 12.72 -22.15 15.94
CA PRO A 214 14.09 -22.12 16.45
C PRO A 214 14.38 -20.81 17.20
N GLY A 215 14.79 -20.92 18.46
CA GLY A 215 15.06 -19.76 19.33
C GLY A 215 13.90 -19.31 20.22
N CYS A 216 12.69 -19.88 20.06
CA CYS A 216 11.57 -19.68 20.97
C CYS A 216 11.48 -20.83 21.98
N TYR A 217 11.44 -20.52 23.28
CA TYR A 217 11.35 -21.50 24.35
C TYR A 217 9.88 -21.72 24.78
N LEU A 218 9.62 -22.77 25.56
CA LEU A 218 8.27 -23.12 26.02
C LEU A 218 7.59 -21.99 26.81
N LEU A 219 8.38 -21.16 27.51
CA LEU A 219 7.86 -19.99 28.22
C LEU A 219 7.27 -18.96 27.23
N ASP A 220 7.96 -18.71 26.12
CA ASP A 220 7.56 -17.75 25.08
C ASP A 220 6.27 -18.15 24.35
N ILE A 221 5.89 -19.43 24.40
CA ILE A 221 4.63 -19.95 23.84
C ILE A 221 3.46 -19.76 24.81
N LEU A 222 3.73 -19.72 26.12
CA LEU A 222 2.71 -19.70 27.18
C LEU A 222 2.53 -18.32 27.82
N THR A 223 3.48 -17.40 27.63
CA THR A 223 3.41 -16.02 28.13
C THR A 223 3.23 -15.06 26.95
N PHE A 224 2.02 -14.51 26.83
CA PHE A 224 1.65 -13.48 25.86
C PHE A 224 2.29 -12.13 26.17
#